data_AF-A0A250KWY2-F1
#
_entry.id   AF-A0A250KWY2-F1
#
_cell.length_a   1.000
_cell.length_b   1.000
_cell.length_c   1.000
_cell.angle_alpha   90.00
_cell.angle_beta   90.00
_cell.angle_gamma   90.00
#
_symmetry.space_group_name_H-M   'P 1'
#
loop_
_entity.id
_entity.type
_entity.pdbx_description
1 polymer ?
#
loop_
_entity_poly.entity_id
_entity_poly.type
_entity_poly.pdbx_seq_one_letter_code
_entity_poly.pdbx_strand_id
1 'polypeptide(L)'
;MKTMTLLVGILIGISVIVMILYVTFGQITVRKLRRNPKTKHALGIEFVSGWDIINVAQALALPEFITKKLKRSSLSSLYADAELLQCNTSIFDRLLAGFFYWLLMLTGLSFPLLGFFDSLGLLE
;
A
#
# COMPACT_ATOMS: atom_id res chain seq x y z
N MET A 1 -15.17 22.03 17.27
CA MET A 1 -15.41 22.18 15.81
C MET A 1 -14.18 22.53 14.97
N LYS A 2 -13.01 22.90 15.54
CA LYS A 2 -11.86 23.37 14.74
C LYS A 2 -10.82 22.29 14.45
N THR A 3 -10.56 21.37 15.39
CA THR A 3 -9.43 20.44 15.27
C THR A 3 -9.78 19.24 14.40
N MET A 4 -10.90 18.57 14.67
CA MET A 4 -11.34 17.41 13.89
C MET A 4 -11.54 17.76 12.40
N THR A 5 -12.25 18.86 12.12
CA THR A 5 -12.48 19.33 10.74
C THR A 5 -11.17 19.61 10.00
N LEU A 6 -10.20 20.24 10.67
CA LEU A 6 -8.89 20.51 10.09
C LEU A 6 -8.12 19.22 9.79
N LEU A 7 -8.07 18.28 10.74
CA LEU A 7 -7.39 16.99 10.57
C LEU A 7 -8.01 16.17 9.42
N VAL A 8 -9.33 16.11 9.35
CA VAL A 8 -10.05 15.45 8.25
C VAL A 8 -9.74 16.13 6.92
N GLY A 9 -9.74 17.46 6.87
CA GLY A 9 -9.38 18.22 5.67
C GLY A 9 -7.97 17.90 5.16
N ILE A 10 -6.98 17.83 6.06
CA ILE A 10 -5.60 17.44 5.73
C ILE A 10 -5.57 16.01 5.21
N LEU A 11 -6.24 15.06 5.87
CA LEU A 11 -6.28 13.67 5.45
C LEU A 11 -6.94 13.48 4.09
N ILE A 12 -7.99 14.26 3.77
CA ILE A 12 -8.59 14.28 2.43
C ILE A 12 -7.55 14.75 1.40
N GLY A 13 -6.81 15.83 1.69
CA GLY A 13 -5.73 16.30 0.82
C GLY A 13 -4.66 15.23 0.55
N ILE A 14 -4.20 14.54 1.60
CA ILE A 14 -3.23 13.44 1.45
C ILE A 14 -3.86 12.26 0.68
N SER A 15 -5.14 11.97 0.88
CA SER A 15 -5.84 10.90 0.16
C SER A 15 -5.88 11.16 -1.35
N VAL A 16 -5.98 12.41 -1.78
CA VAL A 16 -5.85 12.78 -3.21
C VAL A 16 -4.46 12.44 -3.74
N ILE A 17 -3.41 12.74 -2.98
CA ILE A 17 -2.03 12.37 -3.34
C ILE A 17 -1.89 10.85 -3.43
N VAL A 18 -2.46 10.11 -2.48
CA VAL A 18 -2.47 8.63 -2.48
C VAL A 18 -3.17 8.08 -3.73
N MET A 19 -4.29 8.66 -4.16
CA MET A 19 -4.99 8.25 -5.38
C MET A 19 -4.13 8.47 -6.64
N ILE A 20 -3.42 9.60 -6.72
CA ILE A 20 -2.49 9.87 -7.83
C ILE A 20 -1.34 8.85 -7.81
N LEU A 21 -0.77 8.57 -6.64
CA LEU A 21 0.28 7.57 -6.48
C LEU A 21 -0.19 6.16 -6.83
N TYR A 22 -1.42 5.78 -6.47
CA TYR A 22 -2.01 4.49 -6.81
C TYR A 22 -2.05 4.28 -8.33
N VAL A 23 -2.55 5.26 -9.07
CA VAL A 23 -2.59 5.21 -10.54
C VAL A 23 -1.18 5.22 -11.12
N THR A 24 -0.31 6.10 -10.61
CA THR A 24 1.06 6.27 -11.11
C THR A 24 1.88 5.00 -10.93
N PHE A 25 1.89 4.43 -9.73
CA PHE A 25 2.57 3.18 -9.40
C PHE A 25 2.00 2.00 -10.19
N GLY A 26 0.67 1.94 -10.32
CA GLY A 26 -0.02 0.95 -11.13
C GLY A 26 0.44 0.97 -12.59
N GLN A 27 0.54 2.16 -13.20
CA GLN A 27 0.91 2.30 -14.61
C GLN A 27 2.42 2.17 -14.86
N ILE A 28 3.27 2.68 -13.96
CA ILE A 28 4.73 2.70 -14.16
C ILE A 28 5.37 1.37 -13.78
N THR A 29 4.95 0.76 -12.67
CA THR A 29 5.62 -0.40 -12.08
C THR A 29 4.77 -1.66 -12.24
N VAL A 30 3.54 -1.68 -11.72
CA VAL A 30 2.72 -2.90 -11.65
C VAL A 30 2.37 -3.40 -13.06
N ARG A 31 2.06 -2.50 -14.00
CA ARG A 31 1.83 -2.85 -15.41
C ARG A 31 3.00 -3.61 -16.04
N LYS A 32 4.25 -3.29 -15.70
CA LYS A 32 5.44 -4.01 -16.19
C LYS A 32 5.50 -5.41 -15.57
N LEU A 33 5.23 -5.52 -14.27
CA LEU A 33 5.20 -6.79 -13.55
C LEU A 33 4.10 -7.74 -14.02
N ARG A 34 2.91 -7.22 -14.37
CA ARG A 34 1.82 -8.01 -14.98
C ARG A 34 2.18 -8.57 -16.35
N ARG A 35 2.99 -7.84 -17.12
CA ARG A 35 3.43 -8.25 -18.47
C ARG A 35 4.64 -9.19 -18.45
N ASN A 36 5.39 -9.23 -17.36
CA ASN A 36 6.57 -10.08 -17.24
C ASN A 36 6.16 -11.52 -16.86
N PRO A 37 6.50 -12.54 -17.69
CA PRO A 37 6.09 -13.91 -17.45
C PRO A 37 6.63 -14.50 -16.14
N LYS A 38 7.73 -13.97 -15.61
CA LYS A 38 8.30 -14.38 -14.32
C LYS A 38 7.46 -13.90 -13.13
N THR A 39 6.91 -12.70 -13.20
CA THR A 39 6.27 -12.03 -12.06
C THR A 39 4.75 -12.02 -12.10
N LYS A 40 4.12 -12.25 -13.26
CA LYS A 40 2.66 -12.14 -13.43
C LYS A 40 1.82 -13.00 -12.49
N HIS A 41 2.37 -14.11 -11.99
CA HIS A 41 1.71 -15.02 -11.05
C HIS A 41 2.14 -14.82 -9.59
N ALA A 42 2.92 -13.77 -9.31
CA ALA A 42 3.52 -13.50 -8.01
C ALA A 42 3.04 -12.18 -7.39
N LEU A 43 1.92 -11.63 -7.87
CA LEU A 43 1.38 -10.33 -7.45
C LEU A 43 0.39 -10.44 -6.27
N GLY A 44 0.26 -11.65 -5.68
CA GLY A 44 -0.72 -11.97 -4.67
C GLY A 44 -2.12 -12.18 -5.26
N ILE A 45 -3.10 -12.41 -4.39
CA ILE A 45 -4.50 -12.59 -4.81
C ILE A 45 -5.14 -11.23 -5.08
N GLU A 46 -5.85 -11.15 -6.22
CA GLU A 46 -6.61 -9.98 -6.63
C GLU A 46 -8.08 -10.17 -6.23
N PHE A 47 -8.44 -9.75 -5.02
CA PHE A 47 -9.82 -9.82 -4.54
C PHE A 47 -10.78 -8.90 -5.32
N VAL A 48 -10.26 -7.75 -5.75
CA VAL A 48 -10.94 -6.76 -6.58
C VAL A 48 -9.94 -6.21 -7.59
N SER A 49 -10.44 -5.72 -8.73
CA SER A 49 -9.59 -5.16 -9.78
C SER A 49 -8.63 -4.10 -9.23
N GLY A 50 -7.33 -4.30 -9.45
CA GLY A 50 -6.26 -3.42 -8.99
C GLY A 50 -5.75 -3.67 -7.57
N TRP A 51 -6.30 -4.64 -6.84
CA TRP A 51 -5.84 -5.00 -5.49
C TRP A 51 -4.36 -5.44 -5.47
N ASP A 52 -3.90 -6.06 -6.56
CA ASP A 52 -2.50 -6.43 -6.76
C ASP A 52 -1.54 -5.23 -6.72
N ILE A 53 -2.00 -3.99 -7.02
CA ILE A 53 -1.20 -2.77 -6.87
C ILE A 53 -0.82 -2.56 -5.41
N ILE A 54 -1.76 -2.78 -4.50
CA ILE A 54 -1.53 -2.66 -3.05
C ILE A 54 -0.63 -3.80 -2.57
N ASN A 55 -0.87 -5.04 -3.03
CA ASN A 55 -0.04 -6.20 -2.67
C ASN A 55 1.43 -5.99 -3.09
N VAL A 56 1.66 -5.53 -4.33
CA VAL A 56 3.00 -5.25 -4.85
C VAL A 56 3.65 -4.11 -4.06
N ALA A 57 2.92 -3.02 -3.78
CA ALA A 57 3.44 -1.90 -3.00
C ALA A 57 3.86 -2.36 -1.60
N GLN A 58 3.01 -3.15 -0.93
CA GLN A 58 3.29 -3.75 0.36
C GLN A 58 4.56 -4.61 0.33
N ALA A 59 4.67 -5.51 -0.65
CA ALA A 59 5.80 -6.42 -0.76
C ALA A 59 7.14 -5.70 -1.01
N LEU A 60 7.12 -4.56 -1.69
CA LEU A 60 8.31 -3.74 -1.96
C LEU A 60 8.62 -2.73 -0.85
N ALA A 61 7.62 -2.32 -0.06
CA ALA A 61 7.76 -1.31 1.00
C ALA A 61 8.11 -1.90 2.36
N LEU A 62 7.70 -3.14 2.65
CA LEU A 62 7.92 -3.76 3.95
C LEU A 62 9.36 -4.26 4.12
N PRO A 63 9.93 -4.17 5.34
CA PRO A 63 11.20 -4.80 5.67
C PRO A 63 11.21 -6.31 5.41
N GLU A 64 12.38 -6.85 5.04
CA GLU A 64 12.53 -8.27 4.69
C GLU A 64 12.05 -9.25 5.76
N PHE A 65 12.22 -8.93 7.04
CA PHE A 65 11.80 -9.84 8.11
C PHE A 65 10.27 -10.02 8.15
N ILE A 66 9.50 -8.98 7.78
CA ILE A 66 8.04 -9.05 7.72
C ILE A 66 7.61 -9.87 6.51
N THR A 67 8.18 -9.59 5.34
CA THR A 67 7.82 -10.30 4.10
C THR A 67 8.20 -11.78 4.18
N LYS A 68 9.35 -12.13 4.78
CA LYS A 68 9.74 -13.52 5.07
C LYS A 68 8.77 -14.22 6.03
N LYS A 69 8.24 -13.51 7.03
CA LYS A 69 7.23 -14.05 7.96
C LYS A 69 5.90 -14.31 7.24
N LEU A 70 5.45 -13.40 6.38
CA LEU A 70 4.23 -13.57 5.59
C LEU A 70 4.34 -14.75 4.62
N LYS A 71 5.49 -14.88 3.92
CA LYS A 71 5.77 -15.97 2.99
C LYS A 71 5.77 -17.36 3.65
N ARG A 72 6.14 -17.45 4.93
CA ARG A 72 6.15 -18.71 5.71
C ARG A 72 4.79 -19.05 6.33
N SER A 73 3.82 -18.14 6.30
CA SER A 73 2.50 -18.36 6.89
C SER A 73 1.59 -19.16 5.96
N SER A 74 0.49 -19.70 6.49
CA SER A 74 -0.58 -20.32 5.70
C SER A 74 -1.28 -19.36 4.74
N LEU A 75 -1.06 -18.04 4.90
CA LEU A 75 -1.63 -16.98 4.08
C LEU A 75 -0.69 -16.53 2.96
N SER A 76 0.42 -17.22 2.72
CA SER A 76 1.45 -16.81 1.76
C SER A 76 0.92 -16.54 0.35
N SER A 77 -0.11 -17.27 -0.09
CA SER A 77 -0.76 -17.07 -1.39
C SER A 77 -1.54 -15.77 -1.50
N LEU A 78 -1.97 -15.17 -0.38
CA LEU A 78 -2.64 -13.87 -0.38
C LEU A 78 -1.67 -12.73 -0.72
N TYR A 79 -0.40 -12.90 -0.38
CA TYR A 79 0.63 -11.87 -0.50
C TYR A 79 1.45 -12.02 -1.78
N ALA A 80 1.97 -10.90 -2.27
CA ALA A 80 2.91 -10.90 -3.37
C ALA A 80 4.29 -11.44 -2.96
N ASP A 81 5.01 -12.11 -3.87
CA ASP A 81 6.34 -12.65 -3.58
C ASP A 81 7.39 -11.53 -3.59
N ALA A 82 7.66 -10.98 -2.41
CA ALA A 82 8.58 -9.85 -2.23
C ALA A 82 9.98 -10.10 -2.82
N GLU A 83 10.53 -11.30 -2.68
CA GLU A 83 11.88 -11.62 -3.20
C GLU A 83 11.89 -11.55 -4.73
N LEU A 84 10.90 -12.19 -5.36
CA LEU A 84 10.81 -12.22 -6.82
C LEU A 84 10.53 -10.82 -7.39
N LEU A 85 9.68 -10.04 -6.72
CA LEU A 85 9.38 -8.66 -7.14
C LEU A 85 10.58 -7.74 -6.98
N GLN A 86 11.33 -7.85 -5.89
CA GLN A 86 12.56 -7.08 -5.71
C GLN A 86 13.56 -7.39 -6.82
N CYS A 87 13.77 -8.65 -7.20
CA CYS A 87 14.66 -9.01 -8.31
C CYS A 87 14.23 -8.45 -9.68
N ASN A 88 12.97 -8.06 -9.86
CA ASN A 88 12.42 -7.56 -11.12
C ASN A 88 11.99 -6.08 -11.04
N THR A 89 12.42 -5.34 -10.01
CA THR A 89 12.12 -3.92 -9.82
C THR A 89 13.38 -3.10 -9.55
N SER A 90 13.37 -1.86 -10.03
CA SER A 90 14.45 -0.91 -9.80
C SER A 90 14.38 -0.28 -8.40
N ILE A 91 15.43 0.43 -8.00
CA ILE A 91 15.42 1.23 -6.76
C ILE A 91 14.32 2.29 -6.82
N PHE A 92 14.09 2.90 -7.99
CA PHE A 92 13.02 3.87 -8.18
C PHE A 92 11.64 3.26 -7.92
N ASP A 93 11.38 2.06 -8.46
CA ASP A 93 10.12 1.35 -8.23
C ASP A 93 9.89 1.07 -6.74
N ARG A 94 10.94 0.70 -6.01
CA ARG A 94 10.88 0.41 -4.57
C ARG A 94 10.65 1.68 -3.74
N LEU A 95 11.28 2.80 -4.10
CA LEU A 95 11.04 4.09 -3.45
C LEU A 95 9.60 4.57 -3.71
N LEU A 96 9.12 4.46 -4.94
CA LEU A 96 7.74 4.82 -5.29
C LEU A 96 6.73 3.94 -4.56
N ALA A 97 6.98 2.63 -4.49
CA ALA A 97 6.17 1.68 -3.74
C ALA A 97 6.13 2.02 -2.24
N GLY A 98 7.29 2.32 -1.64
CA GLY A 98 7.41 2.73 -0.25
C GLY A 98 6.61 3.98 0.04
N PHE A 99 6.80 5.04 -0.76
CA PHE A 99 6.08 6.31 -0.58
C PHE A 99 4.57 6.12 -0.72
N PHE A 100 4.12 5.41 -1.75
CA PHE A 100 2.71 5.09 -1.93
C PHE A 100 2.13 4.27 -0.78
N TYR A 101 2.76 3.15 -0.41
CA TYR A 101 2.25 2.23 0.61
C TYR A 101 2.16 2.89 1.98
N TRP A 102 3.21 3.61 2.40
CA TRP A 102 3.21 4.23 3.73
C TRP A 102 2.22 5.40 3.83
N LEU A 103 2.04 6.19 2.76
CA LEU A 103 0.99 7.20 2.73
C LEU A 103 -0.40 6.57 2.75
N LEU A 104 -0.64 5.50 1.99
CA LEU A 104 -1.89 4.75 2.01
C LEU A 104 -2.22 4.22 3.42
N MET A 105 -1.24 3.60 4.08
CA MET A 105 -1.40 3.08 5.44
C MET A 105 -1.65 4.20 6.44
N LEU A 106 -0.91 5.31 6.35
CA LEU A 106 -1.11 6.48 7.20
C LEU A 106 -2.54 7.00 7.06
N THR A 107 -2.98 7.33 5.83
CA THR A 107 -4.32 7.88 5.62
C THR A 107 -5.42 6.89 5.99
N GLY A 108 -5.28 5.62 5.59
CA GLY A 108 -6.29 4.59 5.78
C GLY A 108 -6.50 4.24 7.26
N LEU A 109 -5.44 4.25 8.07
CA LEU A 109 -5.54 4.01 9.51
C LEU A 109 -5.95 5.27 10.28
N SER A 110 -5.61 6.47 9.81
CA SER A 110 -5.95 7.71 10.51
C SER A 110 -7.46 7.96 10.57
N PHE A 111 -8.23 7.69 9.51
CA PHE A 111 -9.69 7.88 9.53
C PHE A 111 -10.42 7.14 10.66
N PRO A 112 -10.29 5.79 10.80
CA PRO A 112 -10.94 5.07 11.89
C PRO A 112 -10.38 5.45 13.26
N LEU A 113 -9.07 5.75 13.37
CA LEU A 113 -8.48 6.22 14.63
C LEU A 113 -9.05 7.56 15.08
N LEU A 114 -9.26 8.50 14.16
CA LEU A 114 -9.90 9.78 14.48
C LEU A 114 -11.35 9.58 14.93
N GLY A 115 -12.12 8.75 14.24
CA GLY A 115 -13.49 8.43 14.68
C GLY A 115 -13.53 7.77 16.06
N PHE A 116 -12.55 6.92 16.35
CA PHE A 116 -12.40 6.31 17.67
C PHE A 116 -12.06 7.36 18.75
N PHE A 117 -11.09 8.25 18.53
CA PHE A 117 -10.74 9.29 19.50
C PHE A 117 -11.85 10.31 19.72
N ASP A 118 -12.60 10.66 18.67
CA ASP A 118 -13.79 11.50 18.77
C ASP A 118 -14.86 10.83 19.64
N SER A 119 -15.10 9.52 19.46
CA SER A 119 -16.05 8.75 20.28
C SER A 119 -15.68 8.69 21.77
N LEU A 120 -14.39 8.88 22.10
CA LEU A 120 -13.88 8.96 23.48
C LEU A 120 -13.93 10.39 24.05
N GLY A 121 -14.34 11.38 23.26
CA GLY A 121 -14.34 12.80 23.64
C GLY A 121 -12.94 13.41 23.73
N LEU A 122 -11.93 12.81 23.07
CA LEU A 122 -10.54 13.29 23.08
C LEU A 122 -10.28 14.39 22.04
N LEU A 123 -11.23 14.65 21.14
CA LEU A 123 -11.12 15.63 20.07
C LEU A 123 -12.25 16.66 20.21
N GLU A 124 -11.90 17.96 20.24
CA GLU A 124 -12.85 19.10 20.31
C GLU A 124 -13.21 19.71 18.94
#